data_AF-A0A0K8R361-F1
#
_entry.id   AF-A0A0K8R361-F1
#
_cell.length_a   1.000
_cell.length_b   1.000
_cell.length_c   1.000
_cell.angle_alpha   90.00
_cell.angle_beta   90.00
_cell.angle_gamma   90.00
#
_symmetry.space_group_name_H-M   'P 1'
#
loop_
_entity.id
_entity.type
_entity.pdbx_description
1 polymer ?
#
loop_
_entity_poly.entity_id
_entity_poly.type
_entity_poly.pdbx_seq_one_letter_code
_entity_poly.pdbx_strand_id
1 'polypeptide(L)'
;MYFAAVVLATFLAITLAFEKVNLSFPERQLKLSPYQDAWKSVKNPAKRYLKYRSYGEDEMFGGSSKCMFIRQTQHEEFDQTAKTEMGYYNSTRKCIVKYTVCTHVYTTDPYCIPNVIRAARCTNSSLYADSPIIFSDYKSCDVVRAPHTQPTGQTLLRIRRRLLG
;
A
#
# COMPACT_ATOMS: atom_id res chain seq x y z
N MET A 1 -16.14 32.65 -33.09
CA MET A 1 -15.07 31.67 -33.36
C MET A 1 -13.99 31.61 -32.27
N TYR A 2 -13.76 32.67 -31.49
CA TYR A 2 -12.74 32.69 -30.42
C TYR A 2 -13.09 31.81 -29.20
N PHE A 3 -14.36 31.77 -28.78
CA PHE A 3 -14.81 31.03 -27.60
C PHE A 3 -14.59 29.51 -27.72
N ALA A 4 -14.83 28.91 -28.90
CA ALA A 4 -14.66 27.47 -29.10
C ALA A 4 -13.19 27.04 -29.02
N ALA A 5 -12.26 27.86 -29.54
CA ALA A 5 -10.83 27.58 -29.49
C ALA A 5 -10.26 27.67 -28.06
N VAL A 6 -10.74 28.63 -27.26
CA VAL A 6 -10.34 28.77 -25.85
C VAL A 6 -10.85 27.59 -25.02
N VAL A 7 -12.10 27.16 -25.22
CA VAL A 7 -12.68 25.99 -24.55
C VAL A 7 -11.93 24.71 -24.93
N LEU A 8 -11.61 24.52 -26.21
CA LEU A 8 -10.85 23.34 -26.66
C LEU A 8 -9.43 23.31 -26.07
N ALA A 9 -8.75 24.45 -26.02
CA ALA A 9 -7.41 24.57 -25.46
C ALA A 9 -7.38 24.32 -23.94
N THR A 10 -8.40 24.78 -23.19
CA THR A 10 -8.51 24.49 -21.76
C THR A 10 -8.79 23.01 -21.50
N PHE A 11 -9.68 22.37 -22.27
CA PHE A 11 -9.90 20.92 -22.17
C PHE A 11 -8.63 20.11 -22.50
N LEU A 12 -7.85 20.52 -23.51
CA LEU A 12 -6.58 19.87 -23.85
C LEU A 12 -5.52 20.03 -22.75
N ALA A 13 -5.43 21.21 -22.14
CA ALA A 13 -4.48 21.47 -21.05
C ALA A 13 -4.84 20.68 -19.78
N ILE A 14 -6.13 20.57 -19.46
CA ILE A 14 -6.62 19.80 -18.31
C ILE A 14 -6.33 18.31 -18.49
N THR A 15 -6.58 17.76 -19.68
CA THR A 15 -6.32 16.34 -19.99
C THR A 15 -4.82 16.01 -19.88
N LEU A 16 -3.94 16.83 -20.47
CA LEU A 16 -2.49 16.67 -20.36
C LEU A 16 -1.98 16.79 -18.90
N ALA A 17 -2.54 17.70 -18.11
CA ALA A 17 -2.19 17.84 -16.70
C ALA A 17 -2.62 16.61 -15.87
N PHE A 18 -3.82 16.07 -16.13
CA PHE A 18 -4.32 14.85 -15.48
C PHE A 18 -3.46 13.63 -15.82
N GLU A 19 -3.07 13.49 -17.09
CA GLU A 19 -2.20 12.41 -17.54
C GLU A 19 -0.80 12.49 -16.89
N LYS A 20 -0.24 13.70 -16.78
CA LYS A 20 1.05 13.95 -16.12
C LYS A 20 1.03 13.64 -14.62
N VAL A 21 -0.09 13.93 -13.92
CA VAL A 21 -0.26 13.57 -12.50
C VAL A 21 -0.40 12.05 -12.33
N ASN A 22 -1.11 11.37 -13.24
CA ASN A 22 -1.25 9.91 -13.20
C ASN A 22 0.04 9.14 -13.53
N LEU A 23 0.93 9.69 -14.35
CA LEU A 23 2.24 9.09 -14.65
C LEU A 23 3.31 9.33 -13.57
N SER A 24 3.08 10.27 -12.64
CA SER A 24 4.11 10.69 -11.68
C SER A 24 4.44 9.62 -10.63
N PHE A 25 3.47 8.79 -10.27
CA PHE A 25 3.64 7.76 -9.24
C PHE A 25 3.91 6.38 -9.83
N PRO A 26 4.97 5.66 -9.42
CA PRO A 26 5.31 4.35 -10.00
C PRO A 26 4.18 3.31 -9.89
N GLU A 27 3.41 3.31 -8.80
CA GLU A 27 2.25 2.43 -8.60
C GLU A 27 1.06 2.70 -9.54
N ARG A 28 1.12 3.77 -10.35
CA ARG A 28 0.14 4.06 -11.41
C ARG A 28 0.66 3.78 -12.81
N GLN A 29 1.93 3.38 -12.94
CA GLN A 29 2.53 3.10 -14.24
C GLN A 29 2.23 1.65 -14.66
N LEU A 30 1.28 1.45 -15.59
CA LEU A 30 0.84 0.13 -16.06
C LEU A 30 1.98 -0.81 -16.51
N LYS A 31 3.08 -0.26 -17.04
CA LYS A 31 4.28 -1.05 -17.40
C LYS A 31 4.92 -1.79 -16.22
N LEU A 32 4.62 -1.37 -15.00
CA LEU A 32 5.08 -2.00 -13.76
C LEU A 32 4.08 -3.01 -13.18
N SER A 33 2.91 -3.19 -13.82
CA SER A 33 1.88 -4.14 -13.37
C SER A 33 2.40 -5.57 -13.10
N PRO A 34 3.39 -6.13 -13.83
CA PRO A 34 3.93 -7.45 -13.50
C PRO A 34 4.55 -7.54 -12.10
N TYR A 35 4.90 -6.42 -11.48
CA TYR A 35 5.49 -6.29 -10.14
C TYR A 35 4.52 -5.73 -9.10
N GLN A 36 3.24 -5.58 -9.44
CA GLN A 36 2.26 -4.88 -8.62
C GLN A 36 1.04 -5.73 -8.28
N ASP A 37 1.11 -7.04 -8.45
CA ASP A 37 0.06 -7.97 -8.03
C ASP A 37 -0.02 -8.02 -6.50
N ALA A 38 -1.02 -7.32 -5.96
CA ALA A 38 -1.25 -7.22 -4.53
C ALA A 38 -1.63 -8.59 -3.94
N TRP A 39 -2.43 -9.40 -4.65
CA TRP A 39 -2.83 -10.72 -4.15
C TRP A 39 -1.62 -11.64 -4.03
N LYS A 40 -0.77 -11.67 -5.06
CA LYS A 40 0.46 -12.47 -5.04
C LYS A 40 1.41 -12.06 -3.92
N SER A 41 1.48 -10.76 -3.60
CA SER A 41 2.25 -10.29 -2.43
C SER A 41 1.63 -10.74 -1.10
N VAL A 42 0.30 -10.65 -0.95
CA VAL A 42 -0.44 -11.06 0.26
C VAL A 42 -0.36 -12.57 0.49
N LYS A 43 -0.36 -13.39 -0.56
CA LYS A 43 -0.26 -14.85 -0.43
C LYS A 43 1.02 -15.37 0.19
N ASN A 44 2.09 -14.57 0.19
CA ASN A 44 3.35 -14.99 0.77
C ASN A 44 3.24 -15.06 2.32
N PRO A 45 3.38 -16.26 2.92
CA PRO A 45 3.16 -16.47 4.35
C PRO A 45 4.37 -16.08 5.21
N ALA A 46 5.48 -15.65 4.59
CA ALA A 46 6.68 -15.27 5.31
C ALA A 46 6.42 -14.05 6.18
N LYS A 47 7.01 -14.05 7.38
CA LYS A 47 7.08 -12.84 8.20
C LYS A 47 7.98 -11.82 7.52
N ARG A 48 7.45 -10.63 7.28
CA ARG A 48 8.17 -9.52 6.65
C ARG A 48 8.30 -8.37 7.64
N TYR A 49 9.47 -7.75 7.65
CA TYR A 49 9.81 -6.68 8.57
C TYR A 49 9.88 -5.35 7.83
N LEU A 50 9.42 -4.28 8.45
CA LEU A 50 9.66 -2.95 7.93
C LEU A 50 11.14 -2.62 8.07
N LYS A 51 11.83 -2.48 6.94
CA LYS A 51 13.24 -2.12 6.91
C LYS A 51 13.44 -0.61 6.77
N TYR A 52 12.58 0.03 5.99
CA TYR A 52 12.63 1.47 5.73
C TYR A 52 11.22 2.05 5.66
N ARG A 53 11.07 3.27 6.19
CA ARG A 53 9.92 4.15 5.96
C ARG A 53 10.38 5.59 5.81
N SER A 54 9.67 6.38 5.01
CA SER A 54 10.00 7.80 4.77
C SER A 54 9.28 8.77 5.71
N TYR A 55 8.70 8.30 6.81
CA TYR A 55 7.94 9.09 7.78
C TYR A 55 8.22 8.61 9.21
N GLY A 56 8.01 9.51 10.18
CA GLY A 56 8.37 9.28 11.58
C GLY A 56 7.40 8.39 12.37
N GLU A 57 6.10 8.53 12.13
CA GLU A 57 5.05 7.96 12.99
C GLU A 57 4.01 7.13 12.22
N ASP A 58 3.61 6.01 12.81
CA ASP A 58 2.62 5.08 12.28
C ASP A 58 1.68 4.63 13.40
N GLU A 59 0.52 5.26 13.55
CA GLU A 59 -0.40 4.97 14.65
C GLU A 59 -0.81 3.50 14.71
N MET A 60 -1.00 2.85 13.56
CA MET A 60 -1.30 1.41 13.51
C MET A 60 -0.23 0.60 14.23
N PHE A 61 1.03 1.02 14.15
CA PHE A 61 2.18 0.35 14.76
C PHE A 61 2.71 1.09 15.99
N GLY A 62 1.87 1.79 16.75
CA GLY A 62 2.28 2.44 17.99
C GLY A 62 3.18 3.66 17.79
N GLY A 63 2.89 4.48 16.78
CA GLY A 63 3.53 5.76 16.53
C GLY A 63 4.97 5.60 16.03
N SER A 64 5.94 6.09 16.80
CA SER A 64 7.37 6.06 16.47
C SER A 64 8.07 4.73 16.75
N SER A 65 7.30 3.67 17.08
CA SER A 65 7.82 2.36 17.43
C SER A 65 8.66 1.71 16.31
N LYS A 66 9.50 0.73 16.71
CA LYS A 66 10.45 0.00 15.85
C LYS A 66 10.10 -1.48 15.77
N CYS A 67 10.90 -2.24 15.00
CA CYS A 67 10.79 -3.69 14.84
C CYS A 67 9.42 -4.14 14.32
N MET A 68 8.82 -3.33 13.45
CA MET A 68 7.51 -3.59 12.87
C MET A 68 7.59 -4.80 11.94
N PHE A 69 6.61 -5.68 12.02
CA PHE A 69 6.47 -6.81 11.12
C PHE A 69 5.01 -7.08 10.76
N ILE A 70 4.84 -7.79 9.66
CA ILE A 70 3.57 -8.37 9.23
C ILE A 70 3.76 -9.85 8.88
N ARG A 71 2.71 -10.63 9.07
CA ARG A 71 2.62 -12.01 8.58
C ARG A 71 1.19 -12.27 8.12
N GLN A 72 1.05 -12.69 6.87
CA GLN A 72 -0.24 -13.05 6.28
C GLN A 72 -0.59 -14.50 6.66
N THR A 73 -1.84 -14.71 7.06
CA THR A 73 -2.39 -15.98 7.55
C THR A 73 -3.84 -16.12 7.10
N GLN A 74 -4.40 -17.34 7.13
CA GLN A 74 -5.81 -17.58 6.81
C GLN A 74 -6.24 -16.93 5.48
N HIS A 75 -5.57 -17.31 4.40
CA HIS A 75 -5.88 -16.85 3.05
C HIS A 75 -7.18 -17.47 2.53
N GLU A 76 -8.03 -16.65 1.93
CA GLU A 76 -9.22 -17.05 1.20
C GLU A 76 -9.06 -16.62 -0.25
N GLU A 77 -9.02 -17.59 -1.18
CA GLU A 77 -8.69 -17.32 -2.58
C GLU A 77 -9.85 -16.70 -3.35
N PHE A 78 -11.09 -17.05 -3.01
CA PHE A 78 -12.27 -16.57 -3.75
C PHE A 78 -12.46 -15.06 -3.56
N ASP A 79 -12.49 -14.62 -2.30
CA ASP A 79 -12.66 -13.20 -1.94
C ASP A 79 -11.33 -12.43 -1.92
N GLN A 80 -10.20 -13.12 -2.16
CA GLN A 80 -8.84 -12.59 -2.07
C GLN A 80 -8.59 -11.85 -0.75
N THR A 81 -8.88 -12.54 0.35
CA THR A 81 -8.73 -12.00 1.70
C THR A 81 -7.71 -12.78 2.53
N ALA A 82 -7.19 -12.14 3.57
CA ALA A 82 -6.30 -12.78 4.54
C ALA A 82 -6.42 -12.12 5.92
N LYS A 83 -6.02 -12.83 6.97
CA LYS A 83 -5.71 -12.22 8.27
C LYS A 83 -4.24 -11.87 8.34
N THR A 84 -3.94 -10.62 8.65
CA THR A 84 -2.56 -10.16 8.91
C THR A 84 -2.29 -10.09 10.40
N GLU A 85 -1.36 -10.91 10.90
CA GLU A 85 -0.69 -10.66 12.18
C GLU A 85 0.26 -9.47 11.98
N MET A 86 0.01 -8.38 12.70
CA MET A 86 0.90 -7.23 12.77
C MET A 86 1.55 -7.17 14.15
N GLY A 87 2.76 -6.63 14.22
CA GLY A 87 3.37 -6.33 15.50
C GLY A 87 4.51 -5.35 15.42
N TYR A 88 4.89 -4.83 16.58
CA TYR A 88 5.97 -3.87 16.79
C TYR A 88 6.54 -4.02 18.20
N TYR A 89 7.75 -3.51 18.42
CA TYR A 89 8.34 -3.46 19.75
C TYR A 89 7.86 -2.21 20.50
N ASN A 90 7.16 -2.41 21.61
CA ASN A 90 6.75 -1.34 22.51
C ASN A 90 7.84 -1.14 23.56
N SER A 91 8.53 0.01 23.50
CA SER A 91 9.64 0.34 24.41
C SER A 91 9.19 0.51 25.86
N THR A 92 7.99 1.04 26.09
CA THR A 92 7.42 1.24 27.43
C THR A 92 7.14 -0.09 28.13
N ARG A 93 6.51 -1.03 27.41
CA ARG A 93 6.17 -2.37 27.92
C ARG A 93 7.34 -3.37 27.80
N LYS A 94 8.42 -3.00 27.12
CA LYS A 94 9.59 -3.83 26.83
C LYS A 94 9.25 -5.19 26.20
N CYS A 95 8.23 -5.20 25.34
CA CYS A 95 7.75 -6.43 24.69
C CYS A 95 7.22 -6.17 23.28
N ILE A 96 7.07 -7.24 22.51
CA ILE A 96 6.40 -7.20 21.21
C ILE A 96 4.89 -7.14 21.44
N VAL A 97 4.25 -6.07 20.98
CA VAL A 97 2.80 -5.97 20.89
C VAL A 97 2.37 -6.55 19.57
N LYS A 98 1.31 -7.37 19.60
CA LYS A 98 0.73 -8.01 18.42
C LYS A 98 -0.77 -7.78 18.36
N TYR A 99 -1.29 -7.67 17.15
CA TYR A 99 -2.71 -7.61 16.88
C TYR A 99 -2.98 -8.16 15.49
N THR A 100 -4.24 -8.51 15.22
CA THR A 100 -4.66 -9.04 13.91
C THR A 100 -5.57 -8.05 13.22
N VAL A 101 -5.34 -7.85 11.92
CA VAL A 101 -6.21 -7.10 11.03
C VAL A 101 -6.65 -7.98 9.86
N CYS A 102 -7.73 -7.61 9.20
CA CYS A 102 -8.16 -8.25 7.98
C CYS A 102 -7.63 -7.49 6.78
N THR A 103 -7.26 -8.24 5.76
CA THR A 103 -6.63 -7.75 4.54
C THR A 103 -7.47 -8.16 3.36
N HIS A 104 -7.72 -7.18 2.51
CA HIS A 104 -8.39 -7.33 1.22
C HIS A 104 -7.48 -6.74 0.16
N VAL A 105 -7.60 -7.23 -1.06
CA VAL A 105 -6.97 -6.59 -2.22
C VAL A 105 -8.05 -6.06 -3.13
N TYR A 106 -7.74 -4.98 -3.84
CA TYR A 106 -8.66 -4.41 -4.82
C TYR A 106 -7.90 -3.84 -6.01
N THR A 107 -8.62 -3.73 -7.11
CA THR A 107 -8.12 -3.24 -8.39
C THR A 107 -8.50 -1.77 -8.55
N THR A 108 -7.55 -0.94 -8.96
CA THR A 108 -7.82 0.45 -9.34
C THR A 108 -7.78 0.59 -10.85
N ASP A 109 -8.66 1.40 -11.43
CA ASP A 109 -8.56 1.77 -12.84
C ASP A 109 -7.18 2.42 -13.15
N PRO A 110 -6.50 2.07 -14.27
CA PRO A 110 -6.88 1.13 -15.34
C PRO A 110 -6.26 -0.28 -15.22
N TYR A 111 -5.95 -0.76 -14.01
CA TYR A 111 -5.37 -2.10 -13.82
C TYR A 111 -6.40 -3.21 -14.07
N CYS A 112 -5.93 -4.35 -14.58
CA CYS A 112 -6.74 -5.58 -14.70
C CYS A 112 -6.52 -6.57 -13.55
N ILE A 113 -5.54 -6.31 -12.69
CA ILE A 113 -5.21 -7.14 -11.52
C ILE A 113 -5.24 -6.28 -10.26
N PRO A 114 -5.53 -6.87 -9.08
CA PRO A 114 -5.49 -6.15 -7.82
C PRO A 114 -4.09 -5.57 -7.58
N ASN A 115 -4.02 -4.26 -7.33
CA ASN A 115 -2.77 -3.53 -7.17
C ASN A 115 -2.70 -2.76 -5.84
N VAL A 116 -3.74 -2.86 -5.01
CA VAL A 116 -3.77 -2.24 -3.69
C VAL A 116 -4.10 -3.24 -2.60
N ILE A 117 -3.34 -3.17 -1.50
CA ILE A 117 -3.63 -3.89 -0.26
C ILE A 117 -4.39 -2.95 0.67
N ARG A 118 -5.58 -3.36 1.11
CA ARG A 118 -6.36 -2.71 2.16
C ARG A 118 -6.24 -3.49 3.46
N ALA A 119 -5.80 -2.83 4.53
CA ALA A 119 -5.83 -3.38 5.88
C ALA A 119 -6.90 -2.66 6.72
N ALA A 120 -7.76 -3.41 7.39
CA ALA A 120 -8.83 -2.88 8.24
C ALA A 120 -9.06 -3.80 9.45
N ARG A 121 -9.85 -3.35 10.42
CA ARG A 121 -10.35 -4.27 11.45
C ARG A 121 -11.15 -5.41 10.79
N CYS A 122 -11.13 -6.60 11.39
CA CYS A 122 -11.86 -7.75 10.87
C CYS A 122 -13.38 -7.65 11.00
N THR A 123 -13.86 -6.75 11.86
CA THR A 123 -15.25 -6.31 11.88
C THR A 123 -15.46 -5.24 10.82
N ASN A 124 -16.66 -5.14 10.23
CA ASN A 124 -17.01 -4.04 9.32
C ASN A 124 -16.56 -2.70 9.89
N SER A 125 -15.59 -2.06 9.22
CA SER A 125 -14.95 -0.84 9.67
C SER A 125 -14.78 0.12 8.50
N SER A 126 -15.21 1.36 8.70
CA SER A 126 -14.93 2.46 7.79
C SER A 126 -13.48 2.94 7.87
N LEU A 127 -12.75 2.55 8.92
CA LEU A 127 -11.34 2.89 9.10
C LEU A 127 -10.45 1.80 8.50
N TYR A 128 -9.77 2.16 7.42
CA TYR A 128 -8.87 1.27 6.70
C TYR A 128 -7.62 2.01 6.24
N ALA A 129 -6.61 1.22 5.91
CA ALA A 129 -5.32 1.67 5.43
C ALA A 129 -5.05 1.05 4.05
N ASP A 130 -5.11 1.90 3.02
CA ASP A 130 -4.77 1.50 1.66
C ASP A 130 -3.28 1.66 1.41
N SER A 131 -2.66 0.60 0.91
CA SER A 131 -1.23 0.54 0.58
C SER A 131 -1.05 0.02 -0.84
N PRO A 132 -1.09 0.89 -1.86
CA PRO A 132 -0.79 0.52 -3.23
C PRO A 132 0.61 -0.08 -3.37
N ILE A 133 0.72 -1.14 -4.16
CA ILE A 133 2.02 -1.77 -4.45
C ILE A 133 2.77 -0.89 -5.45
N ILE A 134 3.97 -0.48 -5.05
CA ILE A 134 4.92 0.20 -5.94
C ILE A 134 5.72 -0.85 -6.69
N PHE A 135 6.21 -1.85 -5.96
CA PHE A 135 6.99 -2.96 -6.48
C PHE A 135 6.95 -4.15 -5.51
N SER A 136 6.93 -5.37 -6.04
CA SER A 136 7.16 -6.60 -5.30
C SER A 136 7.97 -7.56 -6.16
N ASP A 137 8.97 -8.21 -5.54
CA ASP A 137 9.63 -9.38 -6.13
C ASP A 137 8.90 -10.69 -5.78
N TYR A 138 7.80 -10.58 -5.02
CA TYR A 138 6.96 -11.65 -4.46
C TYR A 138 7.67 -12.66 -3.54
N LYS A 139 8.97 -12.51 -3.31
CA LYS A 139 9.80 -13.47 -2.58
C LYS A 139 10.37 -12.85 -1.31
N SER A 140 11.05 -11.72 -1.45
CA SER A 140 11.88 -11.13 -0.42
C SER A 140 11.50 -9.70 -0.06
N CYS A 141 10.88 -8.93 -0.96
CA CYS A 141 10.70 -7.51 -0.81
C CYS A 141 9.38 -7.01 -1.38
N ASP A 142 8.68 -6.19 -0.60
CA ASP A 142 7.57 -5.37 -1.07
C ASP A 142 7.87 -3.89 -0.77
N VAL A 143 7.67 -3.04 -1.77
CA VAL A 143 7.67 -1.59 -1.65
C VAL A 143 6.23 -1.15 -1.85
N VAL A 144 5.68 -0.48 -0.83
CA VAL A 144 4.30 0.01 -0.86
C VAL A 144 4.25 1.48 -0.50
N ARG A 145 3.26 2.18 -1.04
CA ARG A 145 2.93 3.51 -0.53
C ARG A 145 2.33 3.36 0.86
N ALA A 146 2.73 4.21 1.80
CA ALA A 146 2.07 4.28 3.08
C ALA A 146 0.65 4.86 2.89
N PRO A 147 -0.32 4.44 3.72
CA PRO A 147 -1.63 5.07 3.78
C PRO A 147 -1.48 6.56 4.06
N HIS A 148 -2.35 7.39 3.47
CA HIS A 148 -2.31 8.85 3.59
C HIS A 148 -2.24 9.30 5.05
N THR A 149 -1.05 9.63 5.55
CA THR A 149 -0.90 10.18 6.89
C THR A 149 -0.88 11.70 6.94
N GLN A 150 -0.77 12.44 5.81
CA GLN A 150 -0.86 13.92 5.76
C GLN A 150 -1.29 14.46 4.37
N PRO A 151 -1.78 15.73 4.27
CA PRO A 151 -2.33 16.32 3.04
C PRO A 151 -1.27 16.90 2.09
N THR A 152 0.02 16.74 2.38
CA THR A 152 1.10 17.16 1.49
C THR A 152 1.33 16.04 0.46
N GLY A 153 1.40 16.39 -0.83
CA GLY A 153 1.58 15.46 -1.94
C GLY A 153 2.90 14.66 -1.97
N GLN A 154 3.47 14.30 -0.81
CA GLN A 154 4.64 13.46 -0.65
C GLN A 154 4.24 11.97 -0.67
N THR A 155 4.88 11.20 -1.55
CA THR A 155 4.78 9.74 -1.55
C THR A 155 5.50 9.19 -0.33
N LEU A 156 4.73 8.76 0.67
CA LEU A 156 5.29 8.04 1.79
C LEU A 156 5.51 6.57 1.42
N LEU A 157 6.68 6.03 1.74
CA LEU A 157 7.10 4.69 1.33
C LEU A 157 7.28 3.77 2.53
N ARG A 158 7.01 2.47 2.33
CA ARG A 158 7.38 1.39 3.24
C ARG A 158 8.07 0.30 2.44
N ILE A 159 9.26 -0.10 2.88
CA ILE A 159 9.97 -1.26 2.35
C ILE A 159 9.89 -2.39 3.36
N ARG A 160 9.21 -3.47 2.97
CA ARG A 160 9.04 -4.67 3.78
C ARG A 160 9.96 -5.75 3.23
N ARG A 161 10.83 -6.31 4.07
CA ARG A 161 11.77 -7.34 3.66
C ARG A 161 11.56 -8.61 4.50
N ARG A 162 11.63 -9.77 3.84
CA ARG A 162 11.81 -11.04 4.53
C ARG A 162 13.24 -11.09 5.08
N LEU A 163 13.39 -11.42 6.36
CA LEU A 163 14.70 -11.81 6.88
C LEU A 163 14.93 -13.26 6.46
N LEU A 164 16.00 -13.50 5.71
CA LEU A 164 16.50 -14.85 5.49
C LEU A 164 17.23 -15.23 6.78
N GLY A 165 16.62 -16.12 7.56
CA GLY A 165 17.25 -16.77 8.70
C GLY A 165 17.94 -18.04 8.25
#